data_AF-A0A5M4D6P7-F1
#
_entry.id   AF-A0A5M4D6P7-F1
#
_cell.length_a   1.000
_cell.length_b   1.000
_cell.length_c   1.000
_cell.angle_alpha   90.00
_cell.angle_beta   90.00
_cell.angle_gamma   90.00
#
_symmetry.space_group_name_H-M   'P 1'
#
loop_
_entity.id
_entity.type
_entity.pdbx_description
1 polymer ?
#
loop_
_entity_poly.entity_id
_entity_poly.type
_entity_poly.pdbx_seq_one_letter_code
_entity_poly.pdbx_strand_id
1 'polypeptide(L)'
;MTMTQRSKMMVETQAQRDRALQLLEALRQAKNRSEQNLAQINQTDFLKKVTGASSMDNAIASTQRLIDAFNRVLDQLRDELDEEDLTMLGSLEKRAPSVS
;
A
#
# COMPACT_ATOMS: atom_id res chain seq x y z
N MET A 1 -24.87 -13.56 -0.86
CA MET A 1 -24.39 -12.19 -1.16
C MET A 1 -23.22 -12.30 -2.11
N THR A 2 -23.40 -11.96 -3.38
CA THR A 2 -22.31 -11.93 -4.37
C THR A 2 -21.38 -10.78 -4.04
N MET A 3 -20.10 -11.08 -3.78
CA MET A 3 -19.07 -10.05 -3.59
C MET A 3 -19.01 -9.17 -4.84
N THR A 4 -19.15 -7.86 -4.70
CA THR A 4 -19.10 -6.95 -5.85
C THR A 4 -17.66 -6.93 -6.41
N GLN A 5 -17.51 -6.62 -7.70
CA GLN A 5 -16.20 -6.52 -8.34
C GLN A 5 -15.28 -5.51 -7.62
N ARG A 6 -15.86 -4.44 -7.05
CA ARG A 6 -15.16 -3.44 -6.23
C ARG A 6 -14.68 -4.01 -4.90
N SER A 7 -15.53 -4.72 -4.16
CA SER A 7 -15.11 -5.39 -2.91
C SER A 7 -13.96 -6.35 -3.15
N LYS A 8 -13.97 -7.07 -4.28
CA LYS A 8 -12.85 -7.93 -4.68
C LYS A 8 -11.57 -7.13 -4.94
N MET A 9 -11.67 -6.03 -5.69
CA MET A 9 -10.53 -5.15 -5.97
C MET A 9 -9.94 -4.52 -4.69
N MET A 10 -10.79 -4.15 -3.72
CA MET A 10 -10.35 -3.62 -2.43
C MET A 10 -9.55 -4.66 -1.64
N VAL A 11 -10.08 -5.88 -1.52
CA VAL A 11 -9.40 -7.00 -0.83
C VAL A 11 -8.07 -7.34 -1.50
N GLU A 12 -8.03 -7.39 -2.84
CA GLU A 12 -6.81 -7.66 -3.59
C GLU A 12 -5.77 -6.55 -3.40
N THR A 13 -6.18 -5.28 -3.46
CA THR A 13 -5.29 -4.12 -3.25
C THR A 13 -4.71 -4.12 -1.84
N GLN A 14 -5.54 -4.45 -0.85
CA GLN A 14 -5.10 -4.56 0.54
C GLN A 14 -4.08 -5.69 0.73
N ALA A 15 -4.32 -6.85 0.14
CA ALA A 15 -3.38 -7.96 0.18
C ALA A 15 -2.02 -7.61 -0.47
N GLN A 16 -2.01 -6.84 -1.56
CA GLN A 16 -0.76 -6.40 -2.19
C GLN A 16 -0.03 -5.35 -1.35
N ARG A 17 -0.76 -4.43 -0.71
CA ARG A 17 -0.19 -3.49 0.26
C ARG A 17 0.50 -4.22 1.41
N ASP A 18 -0.14 -5.24 1.98
CA ASP A 18 0.42 -5.99 3.09
C ASP A 18 1.70 -6.73 2.69
N ARG A 19 1.75 -7.29 1.48
CA ARG A 19 2.98 -7.87 0.92
C ARG A 19 4.08 -6.83 0.72
N ALA A 20 3.74 -5.63 0.26
CA ALA A 20 4.70 -4.53 0.11
C ALA A 20 5.25 -4.08 1.47
N LEU A 21 4.42 -4.05 2.51
CA LEU A 21 4.86 -3.78 3.89
C LEU A 21 5.82 -4.85 4.42
N GLN A 22 5.51 -6.14 4.18
CA GLN A 22 6.40 -7.24 4.53
C GLN A 22 7.75 -7.15 3.80
N LEU A 23 7.73 -6.81 2.50
CA LEU A 23 8.95 -6.61 1.72
C LEU A 23 9.77 -5.43 2.25
N LEU A 24 9.13 -4.31 2.59
CA LEU A 24 9.80 -3.14 3.15
C LEU A 24 10.54 -3.49 4.44
N GLU A 25 9.90 -4.27 5.32
CA GLU A 25 10.50 -4.70 6.57
C GLU A 25 11.69 -5.65 6.33
N ALA A 26 11.54 -6.61 5.41
CA ALA A 26 12.65 -7.48 5.02
C ALA A 26 13.84 -6.72 4.43
N LEU A 27 13.59 -5.70 3.60
CA LEU A 27 14.64 -4.84 3.03
C LEU A 27 15.37 -4.04 4.12
N ARG A 28 14.65 -3.50 5.11
CA ARG A 28 15.25 -2.80 6.26
C ARG A 28 16.14 -3.71 7.09
N GLN A 29 15.69 -4.93 7.36
CA GLN A 29 16.49 -5.92 8.09
C GLN A 29 17.73 -6.34 7.29
N ALA A 30 17.58 -6.57 5.99
CA ALA A 30 18.70 -6.91 5.12
C ALA A 30 19.74 -5.79 5.04
N LYS A 31 19.29 -4.53 4.95
CA LYS A 31 20.17 -3.34 5.02
C LYS A 31 20.95 -3.30 6.33
N ASN A 32 20.28 -3.44 7.47
CA ASN A 32 20.94 -3.40 8.77
C ASN A 32 21.99 -4.51 8.91
N ARG A 33 21.69 -5.74 8.47
CA ARG A 33 22.65 -6.85 8.46
C ARG A 33 23.83 -6.57 7.54
N SER A 34 23.58 -6.03 6.35
CA SER A 34 24.65 -5.68 5.40
C SER A 34 25.57 -4.60 5.95
N GLU A 35 25.01 -3.54 6.53
CA GLU A 35 25.77 -2.45 7.15
C GLU A 35 26.59 -2.94 8.35
N GLN A 36 26.05 -3.85 9.17
CA GLN A 36 26.80 -4.49 10.26
C GLN A 36 27.99 -5.32 9.72
N ASN A 37 27.77 -6.14 8.69
CA ASN A 37 28.83 -6.96 8.09
C ASN A 37 29.93 -6.09 7.48
N LEU A 38 29.56 -5.02 6.77
CA LEU A 38 30.49 -4.06 6.18
C LEU A 38 31.32 -3.34 7.24
N ALA A 39 30.69 -2.93 8.35
CA ALA A 39 31.37 -2.32 9.48
C ALA A 39 32.39 -3.28 10.13
N GLN A 40 32.06 -4.57 10.26
CA GLN A 40 32.97 -5.58 10.82
C GLN A 40 34.25 -5.76 9.98
N ILE A 41 34.15 -5.59 8.66
CA ILE A 41 35.31 -5.70 7.76
C ILE A 41 35.94 -4.35 7.41
N ASN A 42 35.56 -3.27 8.12
CA ASN A 42 36.00 -1.89 7.86
C ASN A 42 35.82 -1.44 6.39
N GLN A 43 34.81 -1.98 5.71
CA GLN A 43 34.47 -1.56 4.35
C GLN A 43 33.20 -0.72 4.35
N THR A 44 33.10 0.18 3.39
CA THR A 44 31.88 0.93 3.11
C THR A 44 31.34 0.47 1.77
N ASP A 45 30.02 0.46 1.61
CA ASP A 45 29.38 0.14 0.33
C ASP A 45 29.90 1.10 -0.76
N PHE A 46 30.58 0.53 -1.76
CA PHE A 46 31.16 1.27 -2.88
C PHE A 46 30.11 2.05 -3.68
N LEU A 47 28.90 1.50 -3.81
CA LEU A 47 27.81 2.17 -4.51
C LEU A 47 27.39 3.41 -3.73
N LYS A 48 27.15 3.26 -2.43
CA LYS A 48 26.79 4.36 -1.52
C LYS A 48 27.86 5.46 -1.49
N LYS A 49 29.14 5.09 -1.60
CA LYS A 49 30.25 6.05 -1.67
C LYS A 49 30.21 6.93 -2.92
N VAL A 50 29.76 6.40 -4.05
CA VAL A 50 29.75 7.11 -5.35
C VAL A 50 28.44 7.84 -5.59
N THR A 51 27.30 7.23 -5.23
CA THR A 51 25.96 7.74 -5.55
C THR A 51 25.26 8.40 -4.37
N GLY A 52 25.78 8.25 -3.15
CA GLY A 52 25.14 8.70 -1.91
C GLY A 52 24.05 7.75 -1.37
N ALA A 53 23.66 6.72 -2.14
CA ALA A 53 22.61 5.76 -1.77
C ALA A 53 22.98 4.33 -2.19
N SER A 54 22.76 3.35 -1.30
CA SER A 54 22.93 1.94 -1.64
C SER A 54 21.77 1.44 -2.53
N SER A 55 21.97 0.30 -3.20
CA SER A 55 20.87 -0.40 -3.89
C SER A 55 19.71 -0.72 -2.96
N MET A 56 20.00 -1.01 -1.68
CA MET A 56 18.98 -1.25 -0.65
C MET A 56 18.19 0.02 -0.30
N ASP A 57 18.86 1.17 -0.22
CA ASP A 57 18.18 2.47 -0.01
C ASP A 57 17.20 2.75 -1.15
N ASN A 58 17.61 2.50 -2.39
CA ASN A 58 16.76 2.67 -3.57
C ASN A 58 15.57 1.70 -3.59
N ALA A 59 15.78 0.45 -3.19
CA ALA A 59 14.72 -0.55 -3.08
C ALA A 59 13.70 -0.18 -1.98
N ILE A 60 14.17 0.28 -0.83
CA ILE A 60 13.33 0.77 0.29
C ILE A 60 12.48 1.94 -0.17
N ALA A 61 13.09 2.97 -0.78
CA ALA A 61 12.38 4.16 -1.25
C ALA A 61 11.35 3.82 -2.34
N SER A 62 11.66 2.87 -3.22
CA SER A 62 10.72 2.43 -4.25
C SER A 62 9.54 1.64 -3.67
N THR A 63 9.79 0.80 -2.66
CA THR A 63 8.73 0.05 -1.96
C THR A 63 7.82 0.98 -1.16
N GLN A 64 8.37 2.03 -0.54
CA GLN A 64 7.58 3.06 0.14
C GLN A 64 6.64 3.79 -0.84
N ARG A 65 7.15 4.22 -2.01
CA ARG A 65 6.31 4.83 -3.05
C ARG A 65 5.20 3.89 -3.54
N LEU A 66 5.47 2.59 -3.61
CA LEU A 66 4.48 1.59 -3.97
C LEU A 66 3.37 1.47 -2.90
N ILE A 67 3.74 1.46 -1.62
CA ILE A 67 2.77 1.45 -0.51
C ILE A 67 1.89 2.71 -0.56
N ASP A 68 2.49 3.87 -0.82
CA ASP A 68 1.75 5.13 -0.93
C ASP A 68 0.74 5.10 -2.10
N ALA A 69 1.12 4.50 -3.22
CA ALA A 69 0.20 4.29 -4.34
C ALA A 69 -0.96 3.37 -3.96
N PHE A 70 -0.71 2.26 -3.26
CA PHE A 70 -1.78 1.38 -2.77
C PHE A 70 -2.71 2.08 -1.78
N ASN A 71 -2.17 2.89 -0.86
CA ASN A 71 -2.99 3.68 0.07
C ASN A 71 -3.96 4.59 -0.69
N ARG A 72 -3.46 5.33 -1.70
CA ARG A 72 -4.31 6.21 -2.52
C ARG A 72 -5.42 5.46 -3.25
N VAL A 73 -5.12 4.29 -3.80
CA VAL A 73 -6.12 3.45 -4.47
C VAL A 73 -7.17 2.94 -3.48
N LEU A 74 -6.75 2.53 -2.29
CA LEU A 74 -7.67 2.09 -1.24
C LEU A 74 -8.59 3.21 -0.76
N ASP A 75 -8.05 4.42 -0.57
CA ASP A 75 -8.83 5.59 -0.17
C ASP A 75 -9.86 5.94 -1.26
N GLN A 76 -9.46 5.95 -2.53
CA GLN A 76 -10.38 6.19 -3.64
C GLN A 76 -11.49 5.13 -3.71
N LEU A 77 -11.14 3.85 -3.57
CA LEU A 77 -12.13 2.76 -3.59
C LEU A 77 -13.12 2.85 -2.42
N ARG A 78 -12.68 3.38 -1.26
CA ARG A 78 -13.55 3.58 -0.10
C ARG A 78 -14.53 4.73 -0.34
N ASP A 79 -14.04 5.87 -0.82
CA ASP A 79 -14.87 7.05 -1.07
C ASP A 79 -15.96 6.76 -2.13
N GLU A 80 -15.61 5.99 -3.18
CA GLU A 80 -16.58 5.57 -4.21
C GLU A 80 -17.65 4.59 -3.68
N LEU A 81 -17.30 3.71 -2.72
CA LEU A 81 -18.25 2.81 -2.07
C LEU A 81 -19.26 3.58 -1.22
N ASP A 82 -18.78 4.56 -0.44
CA ASP A 82 -19.64 5.40 0.40
C ASP A 82 -20.66 6.20 -0.44
N GLU A 83 -20.27 6.69 -1.63
CA GLU A 83 -21.18 7.40 -2.55
C GLU A 83 -22.25 6.47 -3.17
N GLU A 84 -21.88 5.24 -3.54
CA GLU A 84 -22.81 4.25 -4.08
C GLU A 84 -23.83 3.81 -3.01
N ASP A 85 -23.38 3.62 -1.77
CA ASP A 85 -24.23 3.29 -0.63
C ASP A 85 -25.22 4.42 -0.31
N LEU A 86 -24.78 5.68 -0.32
CA LEU A 86 -25.66 6.85 -0.18
C LEU A 86 -26.70 6.92 -1.32
N THR A 87 -26.29 6.63 -2.55
CA THR A 87 -27.18 6.63 -3.72
C THR A 87 -28.23 5.52 -3.63
N MET A 88 -27.84 4.33 -3.17
CA MET A 88 -28.76 3.22 -2.90
C MET A 88 -29.80 3.60 -1.85
N LEU A 89 -29.38 4.21 -0.74
CA LEU A 89 -30.29 4.64 0.34
C LEU A 89 -31.30 5.69 -0.15
N GLY A 90 -30.85 6.73 -0.86
CA GLY A 90 -31.74 7.75 -1.41
C GLY A 90 -32.73 7.22 -2.46
N SER A 91 -32.36 6.16 -3.18
CA SER A 91 -33.24 5.48 -4.14
C SER A 91 -34.31 4.62 -3.46
N LEU A 92 -34.01 4.05 -2.29
CA LEU A 92 -34.98 3.32 -1.47
C LEU A 92 -35.97 4.27 -0.80
N GLU A 93 -35.51 5.43 -0.32
CA GLU A 93 -36.34 6.42 0.35
C GLU A 93 -37.36 7.07 -0.60
N LYS A 94 -36.97 7.37 -1.85
CA LYS A 94 -37.89 7.88 -2.90
C LYS A 94 -38.99 6.89 -3.32
N ARG A 95 -38.81 5.60 -3.03
CA ARG A 95 -39.72 4.53 -3.45
C ARG A 95 -40.72 4.13 -2.36
N ALA A 96 -40.55 4.62 -1.13
CA ALA A 96 -41.58 4.54 -0.11
C ALA A 96 -42.57 5.71 -0.32
N PRO A 97 -43.80 5.48 -0.84
CA PRO A 97 -44.82 6.52 -0.78
C PRO A 97 -45.07 6.84 0.69
N SER A 98 -44.97 8.12 1.04
CA SER A 98 -45.44 8.70 2.28
C SER A 98 -46.86 8.19 2.54
N VAL A 99 -47.00 7.31 3.52
CA VAL A 99 -48.29 6.85 4.03
C VAL A 99 -48.96 8.09 4.63
N SER A 100 -49.99 8.60 3.94
CA SER A 100 -50.92 9.60 4.46
C SER A 100 -51.94 8.93 5.37
#